data_AF-A0A8S3JCP7-F1
#
_entry.id   AF-A0A8S3JCP7-F1
#
_cell.length_a   1.000
_cell.length_b   1.000
_cell.length_c   1.000
_cell.angle_alpha   90.00
_cell.angle_beta   90.00
_cell.angle_gamma   90.00
#
_symmetry.space_group_name_H-M   'P 1'
#
loop_
_entity.id
_entity.type
_entity.pdbx_description
1 polymer ?
#
loop_
_entity_poly.entity_id
_entity_poly.type
_entity_poly.pdbx_seq_one_letter_code
_entity_poly.pdbx_strand_id
1 'polypeptide(L)'
;PAAVKNRRKLIPPVPDSSFFDIPDEFKITMNKERFLFMDESRVRRERLLIFASDAQLDLLFNSSTIYMDGTFKKTPSGFAQIYIIHIVHFDIRVPCMFGLLANKKASTYKQVFIELKNTAIKRKTTFSPSVIMTGFESGSISAVKAEVNIFELQ
;
A
#
# COMPACT_ATOMS: atom_id res chain seq x y z
N PRO A 1 -7.74 4.77 22.47
CA PRO A 1 -8.44 3.82 23.39
C PRO A 1 -9.98 4.00 23.45
N ALA A 2 -10.51 5.23 23.50
CA ALA A 2 -11.96 5.50 23.41
C ALA A 2 -12.48 5.57 21.95
N ALA A 3 -11.72 6.19 21.05
CA ALA A 3 -12.08 6.31 19.63
C ALA A 3 -12.24 4.96 18.90
N VAL A 4 -11.47 3.94 19.32
CA VAL A 4 -11.51 2.58 18.73
C VAL A 4 -12.80 1.84 19.11
N LYS A 5 -13.38 2.10 20.28
CA LYS A 5 -14.61 1.43 20.76
C LYS A 5 -15.88 1.98 20.11
N ASN A 6 -15.98 3.30 19.92
CA ASN A 6 -17.16 3.91 19.27
C ASN A 6 -17.25 3.62 17.78
N ARG A 7 -16.12 3.40 17.09
CA ARG A 7 -16.12 3.03 15.67
C ARG A 7 -16.86 1.72 15.41
N ARG A 8 -16.75 0.72 16.31
CA ARG A 8 -17.30 -0.64 16.12
C ARG A 8 -18.80 -0.72 15.84
N LYS A 9 -19.60 0.26 16.25
CA LYS A 9 -21.05 0.27 15.99
C LYS A 9 -21.41 0.74 14.58
N LEU A 10 -20.46 1.36 13.87
CA LEU A 10 -20.61 1.88 12.50
C LEU A 10 -19.74 1.09 11.50
N ILE A 11 -19.06 0.02 11.92
CA ILE A 11 -18.23 -0.78 11.04
C ILE A 11 -19.17 -1.71 10.26
N PRO A 12 -19.24 -1.60 8.92
CA PRO A 12 -19.97 -2.59 8.13
C PRO A 12 -19.39 -3.98 8.38
N PRO A 13 -20.21 -5.04 8.28
CA PRO A 13 -19.71 -6.41 8.41
C PRO A 13 -18.51 -6.62 7.48
N VAL A 14 -17.49 -7.33 7.96
CA VAL A 14 -16.31 -7.64 7.13
C VAL A 14 -16.80 -8.39 5.89
N PRO A 15 -16.51 -7.90 4.68
CA PRO A 15 -16.96 -8.56 3.46
C PRO A 15 -16.42 -9.98 3.36
N ASP A 16 -17.25 -10.91 2.88
CA ASP A 16 -16.87 -12.32 2.69
C ASP A 16 -16.07 -12.55 1.41
N SER A 17 -15.92 -11.52 0.57
CA SER A 17 -15.15 -11.56 -0.67
C SER A 17 -14.54 -10.20 -0.98
N SER A 18 -13.72 -10.13 -2.03
CA SER A 18 -13.18 -8.86 -2.56
C SER A 18 -14.22 -8.02 -3.32
N PHE A 19 -15.46 -8.53 -3.51
CA PHE A 19 -16.57 -7.84 -4.15
C PHE A 19 -17.40 -7.08 -3.13
N PHE A 20 -17.04 -5.82 -2.93
CA PHE A 20 -17.79 -4.90 -2.09
C PHE A 20 -17.50 -3.47 -2.54
N ASP A 21 -18.48 -2.60 -2.37
CA ASP A 21 -18.25 -1.17 -2.51
C ASP A 21 -17.54 -0.65 -1.27
N ILE A 22 -16.54 0.20 -1.48
CA ILE A 22 -15.90 0.92 -0.38
C ILE A 22 -16.78 2.14 -0.07
N PRO A 23 -17.32 2.27 1.16
CA PRO A 23 -18.05 3.47 1.55
C PRO A 23 -17.16 4.72 1.44
N ASP A 24 -17.75 5.86 1.03
CA ASP A 24 -16.99 7.08 0.73
C ASP A 24 -16.19 7.61 1.92
N GLU A 25 -16.69 7.40 3.15
CA GLU A 25 -15.98 7.73 4.39
C GLU A 25 -14.64 7.02 4.57
N PHE A 26 -14.44 5.86 3.94
CA PHE A 26 -13.17 5.13 3.95
C PHE A 26 -12.26 5.49 2.77
N LYS A 27 -12.77 6.27 1.81
CA LYS A 27 -11.99 6.77 0.67
C LYS A 27 -11.23 8.05 0.99
N ILE A 28 -11.53 8.70 2.12
CA ILE A 28 -10.98 9.99 2.51
C ILE A 28 -10.36 9.96 3.91
N THR A 29 -9.45 10.90 4.17
CA THR A 29 -8.88 11.13 5.51
C THR A 29 -9.87 11.90 6.38
N MET A 30 -9.56 12.03 7.68
CA MET A 30 -10.35 12.87 8.60
C MET A 30 -10.37 14.35 8.17
N ASN A 31 -9.37 14.78 7.40
CA ASN A 31 -9.27 16.13 6.83
C ASN A 31 -9.94 16.25 5.46
N LYS A 32 -10.71 15.23 5.03
CA LYS A 32 -11.41 15.16 3.73
C LYS A 32 -10.49 15.13 2.51
N GLU A 33 -9.24 14.71 2.69
CA GLU A 33 -8.31 14.49 1.58
C GLU A 33 -8.46 13.06 1.04
N ARG A 34 -8.05 12.83 -0.21
CA ARG A 34 -8.09 11.50 -0.82
C ARG A 34 -7.21 10.52 -0.02
N PHE A 35 -7.74 9.34 0.28
CA PHE A 35 -7.02 8.26 0.96
C PHE A 35 -7.04 6.95 0.15
N LEU A 36 -8.18 6.58 -0.44
CA LEU A 36 -8.20 5.51 -1.44
C LEU A 36 -7.45 6.01 -2.68
N PHE A 37 -6.29 5.44 -2.92
CA PHE A 37 -5.38 5.81 -3.99
C PHE A 37 -5.61 4.98 -5.25
N MET A 38 -5.93 3.70 -5.08
CA MET A 38 -6.19 2.80 -6.18
C MET A 38 -7.25 1.77 -5.80
N ASP A 39 -8.16 1.51 -6.71
CA ASP A 39 -9.11 0.41 -6.66
C ASP A 39 -9.25 -0.19 -8.05
N GLU A 40 -8.48 -1.25 -8.30
CA GLU A 40 -8.42 -1.90 -9.62
C GLU A 40 -8.83 -3.37 -9.50
N SER A 41 -9.80 -3.80 -10.31
CA SER A 41 -10.16 -5.20 -10.45
C SER A 41 -9.49 -5.81 -11.67
N ARG A 42 -8.62 -6.80 -11.46
CA ARG A 42 -7.84 -7.43 -12.52
C ARG A 42 -8.45 -8.76 -12.97
N VAL A 43 -7.81 -9.38 -13.97
CA VAL A 43 -8.20 -10.69 -14.52
C VAL A 43 -8.37 -11.71 -13.38
N ARG A 44 -9.38 -12.58 -13.50
CA ARG A 44 -9.74 -13.57 -12.47
C ARG A 44 -10.14 -12.95 -11.13
N ARG A 45 -10.67 -11.72 -11.13
CA ARG A 45 -11.23 -11.06 -9.92
C ARG A 45 -10.17 -10.76 -8.86
N GLU A 46 -8.92 -10.58 -9.29
CA GLU A 46 -7.80 -10.20 -8.43
C GLU A 46 -7.85 -8.68 -8.18
N ARG A 47 -8.60 -8.24 -7.16
CA ARG A 47 -8.70 -6.83 -6.80
C ARG A 47 -7.42 -6.35 -6.10
N LEU A 48 -6.96 -5.17 -6.48
CA LEU A 48 -5.86 -4.45 -5.87
C LEU A 48 -6.41 -3.14 -5.30
N LEU A 49 -6.37 -3.01 -3.98
CA LEU A 49 -6.69 -1.76 -3.30
C LEU A 49 -5.40 -1.15 -2.76
N ILE A 50 -5.19 0.13 -2.98
CA ILE A 50 -4.09 0.88 -2.37
C ILE A 50 -4.65 2.11 -1.67
N PHE A 51 -4.22 2.32 -0.44
CA PHE A 51 -4.55 3.47 0.39
C PHE A 51 -3.29 4.25 0.71
N ALA A 52 -3.28 5.52 0.34
CA ALA A 52 -2.23 6.48 0.65
C ALA A 52 -2.79 7.90 0.44
N SER A 53 -2.62 8.75 1.45
CA SER A 53 -2.87 10.18 1.33
C SER A 53 -1.75 10.88 0.56
N ASP A 54 -2.01 12.10 0.11
CA ASP A 54 -1.02 12.88 -0.64
C ASP A 54 0.22 13.17 0.20
N ALA A 55 0.05 13.55 1.48
CA ALA A 55 1.16 13.78 2.40
C ALA A 55 2.00 12.52 2.65
N GLN A 56 1.36 11.35 2.74
CA GLN A 56 2.07 10.08 2.88
C GLN A 56 2.89 9.73 1.64
N LEU A 57 2.35 9.99 0.44
CA LEU A 57 3.07 9.80 -0.81
C LEU A 57 4.26 10.76 -0.92
N ASP A 58 4.10 12.01 -0.47
CA ASP A 58 5.21 12.97 -0.46
C ASP A 58 6.32 12.52 0.49
N LEU A 59 5.97 12.02 1.68
CA LEU A 59 6.95 11.41 2.58
C LEU A 59 7.66 10.20 1.94
N LEU A 60 6.90 9.34 1.27
CA LEU A 60 7.45 8.15 0.60
C LEU A 60 8.43 8.53 -0.52
N PHE A 61 8.06 9.48 -1.37
CA PHE A 61 8.85 9.86 -2.55
C PHE A 61 10.11 10.65 -2.18
N ASN A 62 10.11 11.33 -1.04
CA ASN A 62 11.28 12.05 -0.54
C ASN A 62 12.19 11.18 0.35
N SER A 63 11.88 9.90 0.56
CA SER A 63 12.70 9.01 1.38
C SER A 63 13.71 8.23 0.54
N SER A 64 14.98 8.24 0.97
CA SER A 64 16.04 7.41 0.38
C SER A 64 15.94 5.94 0.79
N THR A 65 15.34 5.65 1.94
CA THR A 65 15.19 4.29 2.47
C THR A 65 13.72 4.00 2.70
N ILE A 66 13.25 2.87 2.18
CA ILE A 66 11.88 2.40 2.40
C ILE A 66 11.89 0.98 2.92
N TYR A 67 10.87 0.66 3.70
CA TYR A 67 10.68 -0.62 4.36
C TYR A 67 9.35 -1.20 3.92
N MET A 68 9.36 -2.48 3.58
CA MET A 68 8.21 -3.17 3.01
C MET A 68 7.90 -4.42 3.81
N ASP A 69 6.63 -4.59 4.16
CA ASP A 69 6.18 -5.74 4.94
C ASP A 69 4.84 -6.28 4.44
N GLY A 70 4.70 -7.60 4.44
CA GLY A 70 3.50 -8.32 4.07
C GLY A 70 2.91 -9.04 5.28
N THR A 71 1.75 -8.61 5.76
CA THR A 71 1.05 -9.29 6.86
C THR A 71 -0.02 -10.25 6.32
N PHE A 72 0.08 -11.53 6.69
CA PHE A 72 -0.80 -12.61 6.18
C PHE A 72 -1.87 -13.07 7.19
N LYS A 73 -1.58 -12.99 8.49
CA LYS A 73 -2.38 -13.64 9.55
C LYS A 73 -3.75 -12.97 9.81
N LYS A 74 -3.98 -11.77 9.27
CA LYS A 74 -5.20 -10.96 9.52
C LYS A 74 -5.69 -10.27 8.25
N THR A 75 -5.60 -10.96 7.12
CA THR A 75 -6.06 -10.40 5.85
C THR A 75 -7.58 -10.56 5.70
N PRO A 76 -8.31 -9.54 5.24
CA PRO A 76 -9.72 -9.68 4.89
C PRO A 76 -9.97 -10.72 3.81
N SER A 77 -11.14 -11.36 3.83
CA SER A 77 -11.55 -12.32 2.82
C SER A 77 -11.46 -11.72 1.41
N GLY A 78 -10.96 -12.50 0.46
CA GLY A 78 -10.72 -12.04 -0.92
C GLY A 78 -9.35 -11.41 -1.17
N PHE A 79 -8.51 -11.23 -0.14
CA PHE A 79 -7.12 -10.81 -0.28
C PHE A 79 -6.16 -11.82 0.33
N ALA A 80 -4.96 -11.93 -0.23
CA ALA A 80 -3.91 -12.82 0.26
C ALA A 80 -3.04 -12.16 1.34
N GLN A 81 -2.90 -10.83 1.30
CA GLN A 81 -2.12 -10.08 2.27
C GLN A 81 -2.54 -8.61 2.39
N ILE A 82 -2.16 -8.03 3.52
CA ILE A 82 -2.01 -6.59 3.71
C ILE A 82 -0.54 -6.26 3.47
N TYR A 83 -0.25 -5.43 2.49
CA TYR A 83 1.09 -4.97 2.14
C TYR A 83 1.31 -3.54 2.63
N ILE A 84 2.41 -3.26 3.31
CA ILE A 84 2.68 -1.95 3.90
C ILE A 84 4.03 -1.46 3.43
N ILE A 85 4.08 -0.24 2.90
CA ILE A 85 5.34 0.48 2.66
C ILE A 85 5.42 1.61 3.69
N HIS A 86 6.52 1.64 4.42
CA HIS A 86 6.78 2.64 5.45
C HIS A 86 8.19 3.20 5.35
N ILE A 87 8.39 4.36 5.96
CA ILE A 87 9.69 5.01 6.08
C ILE A 87 10.03 5.17 7.57
N VAL A 88 11.28 5.54 7.84
CA VAL A 88 11.67 6.09 9.14
C VAL A 88 11.84 7.60 8.96
N HIS A 89 11.06 8.37 9.71
CA HIS A 89 11.12 9.83 9.70
C HIS A 89 11.21 10.32 11.15
N PHE A 90 12.28 11.03 11.49
CA PHE A 90 12.61 11.42 12.87
C PHE A 90 12.54 10.24 13.86
N ASP A 91 13.19 9.12 13.52
CA ASP A 91 13.23 7.86 14.30
C ASP A 91 11.87 7.18 14.54
N ILE A 92 10.81 7.66 13.87
CA ILE A 92 9.48 7.09 13.93
C ILE A 92 9.19 6.35 12.63
N ARG A 93 8.68 5.11 12.75
CA ARG A 93 8.16 4.36 11.59
C ARG A 93 6.83 4.95 11.16
N VAL A 94 6.80 5.52 9.95
CA VAL A 94 5.61 6.15 9.38
C VAL A 94 5.11 5.31 8.20
N PRO A 95 3.92 4.69 8.30
CA PRO A 95 3.34 3.98 7.17
C PRO A 95 2.86 4.98 6.12
N CYS A 96 3.36 4.82 4.90
CA CYS A 96 3.04 5.72 3.79
C CYS A 96 2.06 5.11 2.78
N MET A 97 1.97 3.79 2.73
CA MET A 97 1.06 3.10 1.83
C MET A 97 0.58 1.79 2.45
N PHE A 98 -0.71 1.51 2.30
CA PHE A 98 -1.32 0.23 2.63
C PHE A 98 -1.93 -0.37 1.36
N GLY A 99 -1.67 -1.63 1.09
CA GLY A 99 -2.21 -2.37 -0.04
C GLY A 99 -2.98 -3.60 0.43
N LEU A 100 -4.17 -3.84 -0.13
CA LEU A 100 -4.83 -5.15 -0.07
C LEU A 100 -4.61 -5.85 -1.40
N LEU A 101 -3.80 -6.90 -1.38
CA LEU A 101 -3.35 -7.60 -2.59
C LEU A 101 -4.03 -8.96 -2.67
N ALA A 102 -4.68 -9.25 -3.81
CA ALA A 102 -5.36 -10.52 -4.05
C ALA A 102 -4.43 -11.74 -4.09
N ASN A 103 -3.13 -11.55 -4.35
CA ASN A 103 -2.14 -12.62 -4.39
C ASN A 103 -0.72 -12.11 -4.07
N LYS A 104 0.25 -13.02 -4.10
CA LYS A 104 1.68 -12.78 -3.84
C LYS A 104 2.54 -12.78 -5.10
N LYS A 105 1.94 -12.64 -6.28
CA LYS A 105 2.64 -12.73 -7.55
C LYS A 105 3.47 -11.46 -7.77
N ALA A 106 4.66 -11.62 -8.34
CA ALA A 106 5.51 -10.49 -8.72
C ALA A 106 4.77 -9.48 -9.61
N SER A 107 3.90 -9.93 -10.50
CA SER A 107 3.09 -9.06 -11.37
C SER A 107 2.12 -8.14 -10.60
N THR A 108 1.71 -8.50 -9.38
CA THR A 108 0.86 -7.66 -8.52
C THR A 108 1.69 -6.57 -7.86
N TYR A 109 2.83 -6.92 -7.28
CA TYR A 109 3.78 -5.94 -6.73
C TYR A 109 4.31 -4.97 -7.78
N LYS A 110 4.61 -5.46 -8.99
CA LYS A 110 5.03 -4.58 -10.09
C LYS A 110 4.01 -3.48 -10.37
N GLN A 111 2.70 -3.80 -10.33
CA GLN A 111 1.68 -2.76 -10.52
C GLN A 111 1.68 -1.72 -9.41
N VAL A 112 1.90 -2.13 -8.15
CA VAL A 112 2.07 -1.18 -7.05
C VAL A 112 3.21 -0.20 -7.37
N PHE A 113 4.37 -0.71 -7.77
CA PHE A 113 5.52 0.16 -8.10
C PHE A 113 5.30 1.01 -9.36
N ILE A 114 4.66 0.47 -10.39
CA ILE A 114 4.30 1.23 -11.59
C ILE A 114 3.39 2.41 -11.22
N GLU A 115 2.36 2.18 -10.40
CA GLU A 115 1.44 3.24 -10.01
C GLU A 115 2.11 4.30 -9.11
N LEU A 116 3.00 3.88 -8.21
CA LEU A 116 3.83 4.82 -7.43
C LEU A 116 4.72 5.68 -8.32
N LYS A 117 5.42 5.08 -9.30
CA LYS A 117 6.26 5.81 -10.27
C LYS A 117 5.45 6.79 -11.11
N ASN A 118 4.33 6.33 -11.68
CA ASN A 118 3.44 7.17 -12.47
C ASN A 118 2.92 8.35 -11.66
N THR A 119 2.57 8.11 -10.39
CA THR A 119 2.10 9.16 -9.49
C THR A 119 3.20 10.13 -9.10
N ALA A 120 4.42 9.66 -8.86
CA ALA A 120 5.56 10.54 -8.62
C ALA A 120 5.80 11.47 -9.82
N ILE A 121 5.76 10.94 -11.05
CA ILE A 121 5.90 11.73 -12.29
C ILE A 121 4.78 12.78 -12.39
N LYS A 122 3.52 12.40 -12.15
CA LYS A 122 2.37 13.34 -12.15
C LYS A 122 2.56 14.48 -11.13
N ARG A 123 3.24 14.20 -10.02
CA ARG A 123 3.57 15.17 -8.97
C ARG A 123 4.85 15.96 -9.21
N LYS A 124 5.50 15.79 -10.36
CA LYS A 124 6.79 16.42 -10.69
C LYS A 124 7.89 16.06 -9.67
N THR A 125 7.84 14.84 -9.14
CA THR A 125 8.91 14.24 -8.32
C THR A 125 9.33 12.89 -8.91
N THR A 126 10.15 12.12 -8.21
CA THR A 126 10.60 10.79 -8.63
C THR A 126 10.53 9.82 -7.47
N PHE A 127 10.01 8.62 -7.72
CA PHE A 127 10.09 7.52 -6.77
C PHE A 127 11.34 6.70 -7.07
N SER A 128 12.43 6.99 -6.35
CA SER A 128 13.75 6.34 -6.53
C SER A 128 14.45 6.13 -5.19
N PRO A 129 13.91 5.27 -4.31
CA PRO A 129 14.60 4.93 -3.06
C PRO A 129 15.96 4.29 -3.37
N SER A 130 16.98 4.67 -2.61
CA SER A 130 18.33 4.12 -2.71
C SER A 130 18.44 2.74 -2.04
N VAL A 131 17.70 2.56 -0.95
CA VAL A 131 17.71 1.34 -0.14
C VAL A 131 16.28 0.86 0.06
N ILE A 132 16.06 -0.44 -0.17
CA ILE A 132 14.80 -1.11 0.12
C ILE A 132 15.07 -2.26 1.07
N MET A 133 14.38 -2.24 2.22
CA MET A 133 14.39 -3.34 3.17
C MET A 133 13.05 -4.07 3.10
N THR A 134 13.06 -5.36 2.83
CA THR A 134 11.85 -6.15 2.65
C THR A 134 11.97 -7.53 3.30
N GLY A 135 10.84 -8.11 3.68
CA GLY A 135 10.81 -9.54 4.04
C GLY A 135 11.21 -10.44 2.84
N PHE A 136 11.39 -11.73 3.13
CA PHE A 136 11.81 -12.77 2.15
C PHE A 136 10.76 -13.13 1.07
N GLU A 137 9.81 -12.24 0.79
CA GLU A 137 8.76 -12.50 -0.17
C GLU A 137 9.29 -12.38 -1.61
N SER A 138 9.45 -13.53 -2.26
CA SER A 138 10.03 -13.63 -3.60
C SER A 138 9.31 -12.76 -4.64
N GLY A 139 7.98 -12.69 -4.58
CA GLY A 139 7.19 -11.84 -5.47
C GLY A 139 7.53 -10.35 -5.34
N SER A 140 7.66 -9.85 -4.11
CA SER A 140 8.05 -8.47 -3.82
C SER A 140 9.48 -8.19 -4.28
N ILE A 141 10.43 -9.05 -3.92
CA ILE A 141 11.84 -8.96 -4.32
C ILE A 141 11.99 -8.93 -5.85
N SER A 142 11.30 -9.82 -6.56
CA SER A 142 11.32 -9.87 -8.03
C SER A 142 10.72 -8.61 -8.67
N ALA A 143 9.71 -8.00 -8.04
CA ALA A 143 9.14 -6.75 -8.54
C ALA A 143 10.07 -5.56 -8.32
N VAL A 144 10.69 -5.45 -7.14
CA VAL A 144 11.69 -4.42 -6.85
C VAL A 144 12.81 -4.44 -7.88
N LYS A 145 13.42 -5.62 -8.10
CA LYS A 145 14.53 -5.79 -9.06
C LYS A 145 14.15 -5.41 -10.50
N ALA A 146 12.87 -5.49 -10.85
CA ALA A 146 12.38 -5.15 -12.18
C ALA A 146 12.01 -3.68 -12.34
N GLU A 147 11.51 -3.04 -11.27
CA GLU A 147 10.84 -1.74 -11.36
C GLU A 147 11.62 -0.58 -10.75
N VAL A 148 12.57 -0.85 -9.85
CA VAL A 148 13.30 0.16 -9.09
C VAL A 148 14.80 -0.05 -9.27
N ASN A 149 15.50 1.02 -9.62
CA ASN A 149 16.96 1.02 -9.62
C ASN A 149 17.44 1.31 -8.20
N ILE A 150 18.00 0.30 -7.53
CA ILE A 150 18.42 0.39 -6.12
C ILE A 150 19.90 0.10 -5.99
N PHE A 151 20.54 0.74 -5.00
CA PHE A 151 21.92 0.44 -4.66
C PHE A 151 22.04 -0.80 -3.79
N GLU A 152 21.06 -1.02 -2.90
CA GLU A 152 21.06 -2.13 -1.96
C GLU A 152 19.65 -2.69 -1.72
N LEU A 153 19.54 -4.03 -1.73
CA LEU A 153 18.34 -4.77 -1.37
C LEU A 153 18.67 -5.67 -0.18
N GLN A 154 17.98 -5.46 0.93
CA GLN A 154 18.13 -6.27 2.15
C GLN A 154 16.83 -6.99 2.51
#